data_AF-A0A1H3DIV0-F1
#
_entry.id   AF-A0A1H3DIV0-F1
#
_cell.length_a   1.000
_cell.length_b   1.000
_cell.length_c   1.000
_cell.angle_alpha   90.00
_cell.angle_beta   90.00
_cell.angle_gamma   90.00
#
_symmetry.space_group_name_H-M   'P 1'
#
loop_
_entity.id
_entity.type
_entity.pdbx_description
1 polymer ?
#
loop_
_entity_poly.entity_id
_entity_poly.type
_entity_poly.pdbx_seq_one_letter_code
_entity_poly.pdbx_strand_id
1 'polypeptide(L)'
;MCLSWTLILSGQAGSVVSQSSGAPAGVLEKAIYAGHLLSTLGGGTYESSGALWGVVATLIGVSGMVVLTLSVSFVYSTTQAVSTGRAILALSDVHRPGTAQFSQILLPQFATLVSQIKAIPYALYFSTVREERRLPQKLAQLRAHPEMSAQDRRNLDILLRELPGLEHVPQDQFDETFEEWAKGYTLRPEEG
;
A
#
# COMPACT_ATOMS: atom_id res chain seq x y z
N MET A 1 -11.41 -2.90 -15.55
CA MET A 1 -12.73 -3.49 -15.24
C MET A 1 -13.88 -2.88 -16.03
N CYS A 2 -14.04 -1.55 -16.08
CA CYS A 2 -15.15 -0.91 -16.81
C CYS A 2 -15.24 -1.34 -18.30
N LEU A 3 -14.11 -1.36 -19.02
CA LEU A 3 -14.07 -1.78 -20.42
C LEU A 3 -14.57 -3.23 -20.62
N SER A 4 -14.13 -4.16 -19.77
CA SER A 4 -14.49 -5.58 -19.84
C SER A 4 -15.99 -5.79 -19.67
N TRP A 5 -16.59 -5.14 -18.66
CA TRP A 5 -18.02 -5.21 -18.41
C TRP A 5 -18.84 -4.52 -19.51
N THR A 6 -18.32 -3.42 -20.06
CA THR A 6 -18.92 -2.75 -21.23
C THR A 6 -18.99 -3.68 -22.44
N LEU A 7 -17.92 -4.44 -22.70
CA LEU A 7 -17.88 -5.42 -23.80
C LEU A 7 -18.89 -6.56 -23.57
N ILE A 8 -18.99 -7.08 -22.35
CA ILE A 8 -19.97 -8.12 -21.99
C ILE A 8 -21.40 -7.62 -22.23
N LEU A 9 -21.73 -6.42 -21.77
CA LEU A 9 -23.05 -5.81 -22.00
C LEU A 9 -23.30 -5.48 -23.48
N SER A 10 -22.26 -5.18 -24.24
CA SER A 10 -22.37 -4.90 -25.68
C SER A 10 -22.64 -6.14 -26.52
N GLY A 11 -22.39 -7.34 -25.98
CA GLY A 11 -22.66 -8.62 -26.66
C GLY A 11 -24.14 -8.88 -26.96
N GLN A 12 -25.06 -8.23 -26.25
CA GLN A 12 -26.50 -8.30 -26.53
C GLN A 12 -27.10 -6.89 -26.54
N ALA A 13 -27.84 -6.55 -27.61
CA ALA A 13 -28.41 -5.21 -27.79
C ALA A 13 -29.32 -4.81 -26.62
N GLY A 14 -30.21 -5.70 -26.20
CA GLY A 14 -31.17 -5.48 -25.11
C GLY A 14 -30.67 -5.80 -23.70
N SER A 15 -29.36 -5.85 -23.44
CA SER A 15 -28.84 -6.14 -22.09
C SER A 15 -29.13 -5.03 -21.07
N VAL A 16 -29.14 -3.78 -21.55
CA VAL A 16 -29.39 -2.56 -20.77
C VAL A 16 -30.43 -1.76 -21.51
N VAL A 17 -31.38 -1.19 -20.78
CA VAL A 17 -32.44 -0.35 -21.31
C VAL A 17 -32.48 0.99 -20.58
N SER A 18 -32.91 2.02 -21.30
CA SER A 18 -33.22 3.32 -20.71
C SER A 18 -34.47 3.20 -19.85
N GLN A 19 -34.42 3.68 -18.60
CA GLN A 19 -35.58 3.65 -17.69
C GLN A 19 -36.74 4.54 -18.18
N SER A 20 -36.43 5.62 -18.92
CA SER A 20 -37.45 6.57 -19.37
C SER A 20 -38.17 6.14 -20.65
N SER A 21 -37.46 5.48 -21.56
CA SER A 21 -37.98 5.13 -22.89
C SER A 21 -38.14 3.63 -23.11
N GLY A 22 -37.57 2.78 -22.25
CA GLY A 22 -37.48 1.33 -22.45
C GLY A 22 -36.60 0.92 -23.64
N ALA A 23 -35.98 1.88 -24.34
CA ALA A 23 -35.19 1.60 -25.52
C ALA A 23 -33.85 0.91 -25.15
N PRO A 24 -33.36 -0.03 -25.99
CA PRO A 24 -32.05 -0.62 -25.81
C PRO A 24 -30.93 0.43 -25.80
N ALA A 25 -30.06 0.35 -24.80
CA ALA A 25 -28.97 1.31 -24.63
C ALA A 25 -27.86 1.09 -25.68
N GLY A 26 -27.26 2.18 -26.15
CA GLY A 26 -26.07 2.17 -26.99
C GLY A 26 -24.80 1.73 -26.23
N VAL A 27 -23.69 1.56 -26.96
CA VAL A 27 -22.41 1.10 -26.37
C VAL A 27 -21.86 2.08 -25.33
N LEU A 28 -21.94 3.39 -25.60
CA LEU A 28 -21.49 4.42 -24.66
C LEU A 28 -22.35 4.45 -23.39
N GLU A 29 -23.65 4.29 -23.54
CA GLU A 29 -24.61 4.25 -22.43
C GLU A 29 -24.40 3.01 -21.55
N LYS A 30 -24.09 1.86 -22.17
CA LYS A 30 -23.68 0.65 -21.46
C LYS A 30 -22.38 0.84 -20.68
N ALA A 31 -21.43 1.61 -21.23
CA ALA A 31 -20.20 1.96 -20.51
C ALA A 31 -20.49 2.86 -19.29
N ILE A 32 -21.38 3.83 -19.44
CA ILE A 32 -21.83 4.71 -18.36
C ILE A 32 -22.54 3.88 -17.28
N TYR A 33 -23.44 2.97 -17.66
CA TYR A 33 -24.13 2.07 -16.74
C TYR A 33 -23.16 1.15 -15.98
N ALA A 34 -22.22 0.51 -16.67
CA ALA A 34 -21.19 -0.32 -16.05
C ALA A 34 -20.32 0.50 -15.07
N GLY A 35 -19.95 1.72 -15.45
CA GLY A 35 -19.22 2.65 -14.58
C GLY A 35 -20.00 2.98 -13.30
N HIS A 36 -21.29 3.31 -13.42
CA HIS A 36 -22.16 3.59 -12.28
C HIS A 36 -22.27 2.42 -11.31
N LEU A 37 -22.44 1.20 -11.83
CA LEU A 37 -22.47 0.00 -11.01
C LEU A 37 -21.12 -0.28 -10.34
N LEU A 38 -20.00 -0.16 -11.06
CA LEU A 38 -18.66 -0.36 -10.51
C LEU A 38 -18.30 0.69 -9.45
N SER A 39 -18.77 1.93 -9.61
CA SER A 39 -18.61 3.00 -8.62
C SER A 39 -19.59 2.88 -7.46
N THR A 40 -20.43 1.84 -7.39
CA THR A 40 -21.46 1.61 -6.38
C THR A 40 -22.54 2.72 -6.31
N LEU A 41 -22.62 3.57 -7.33
CA LEU A 41 -23.61 4.64 -7.43
C LEU A 41 -25.00 4.11 -7.80
N GLY A 42 -25.06 2.93 -8.42
CA GLY A 42 -26.31 2.34 -8.92
C GLY A 42 -26.71 2.90 -10.29
N GLY A 43 -27.57 2.17 -11.02
CA GLY A 43 -27.79 2.25 -12.48
C GLY A 43 -28.11 3.59 -13.13
N GLY A 44 -28.22 4.69 -12.40
CA GLY A 44 -28.49 6.02 -12.96
C GLY A 44 -29.82 6.04 -13.71
N THR A 45 -29.79 6.44 -14.98
CA THR A 45 -30.96 6.49 -15.88
C THR A 45 -31.19 5.19 -16.66
N TYR A 46 -30.42 4.15 -16.37
CA TYR A 46 -30.42 2.89 -17.10
C TYR A 46 -30.63 1.70 -16.16
N GLU A 47 -31.22 0.63 -16.68
CA GLU A 47 -31.48 -0.59 -15.93
C GLU A 47 -31.19 -1.85 -16.75
N SER A 48 -30.94 -2.95 -16.04
CA SER A 48 -30.71 -4.25 -16.65
C SER A 48 -32.01 -4.83 -17.19
N SER A 49 -31.99 -5.40 -18.41
CA SER A 49 -33.19 -6.02 -18.97
C SER A 49 -33.42 -7.43 -18.41
N GLY A 50 -34.46 -7.58 -17.60
CA GLY A 50 -34.88 -8.88 -17.06
C GLY A 50 -33.92 -9.49 -16.03
N ALA A 51 -34.26 -10.68 -15.56
CA ALA A 51 -33.61 -11.31 -14.41
C ALA A 51 -32.13 -11.69 -14.67
N LEU A 52 -31.80 -12.17 -15.88
CA LEU A 52 -30.44 -12.60 -16.22
C LEU A 52 -29.46 -11.42 -16.18
N TRP A 53 -29.81 -10.31 -16.83
CA TRP A 53 -28.97 -9.11 -16.81
C TRP A 53 -28.98 -8.41 -15.46
N GLY A 54 -30.04 -8.58 -14.66
CA GLY A 54 -30.07 -8.17 -13.26
C GLY A 54 -28.98 -8.85 -12.44
N VAL A 55 -28.80 -10.17 -12.57
CA VAL A 55 -27.71 -10.91 -11.91
C VAL A 55 -26.34 -10.40 -12.38
N VAL A 56 -26.16 -10.18 -13.68
CA VAL A 56 -24.92 -9.60 -14.22
C VAL A 56 -24.65 -8.21 -13.63
N ALA A 57 -25.66 -7.35 -13.55
CA ALA A 57 -25.56 -6.04 -12.93
C ALA A 57 -25.17 -6.12 -11.44
N THR A 58 -25.74 -7.05 -10.69
CA THR A 58 -25.34 -7.31 -9.30
C THR A 58 -23.88 -7.76 -9.22
N LEU A 59 -23.42 -8.65 -10.09
CA LEU A 59 -22.01 -9.08 -10.12
C LEU A 59 -21.05 -7.92 -10.44
N ILE A 60 -21.44 -7.02 -11.35
CA ILE A 60 -20.69 -5.79 -11.64
C ILE A 60 -20.60 -4.93 -10.37
N GLY A 61 -21.73 -4.72 -9.67
CA GLY A 61 -21.78 -3.95 -8.44
C GLY A 61 -20.93 -4.53 -7.31
N VAL A 62 -21.02 -5.84 -7.06
CA VAL A 62 -20.20 -6.55 -6.06
C VAL A 62 -18.72 -6.46 -6.41
N SER A 63 -18.36 -6.60 -7.69
CA SER A 63 -16.97 -6.43 -8.13
C SER A 63 -16.44 -5.02 -7.82
N GLY A 64 -17.27 -4.00 -8.08
CA GLY A 64 -16.97 -2.60 -7.75
C GLY A 64 -16.75 -2.40 -6.25
N MET A 65 -17.65 -2.93 -5.42
CA MET A 65 -17.56 -2.88 -3.97
C MET A 65 -16.25 -3.52 -3.46
N VAL A 66 -15.93 -4.74 -3.90
CA VAL A 66 -14.69 -5.45 -3.51
C VAL A 66 -13.45 -4.62 -3.86
N VAL A 67 -13.39 -4.05 -5.07
CA VAL A 67 -12.26 -3.23 -5.51
C VAL A 67 -12.15 -1.95 -4.69
N LEU A 68 -13.26 -1.25 -4.43
CA LEU A 68 -13.26 -0.04 -3.61
C LEU A 68 -12.81 -0.33 -2.18
N THR A 69 -13.34 -1.40 -1.57
CA THR A 69 -12.94 -1.81 -0.22
C THR A 69 -11.45 -2.13 -0.17
N LEU A 70 -10.93 -2.96 -1.09
CA LEU A 70 -9.51 -3.28 -1.16
C LEU A 70 -8.63 -2.04 -1.39
N SER A 71 -9.09 -1.11 -2.23
CA SER A 71 -8.37 0.15 -2.49
C SER A 71 -8.27 1.02 -1.24
N VAL A 72 -9.38 1.20 -0.52
CA VAL A 72 -9.40 1.96 0.75
C VAL A 72 -8.54 1.26 1.80
N SER A 73 -8.65 -0.08 1.94
CA SER A 73 -7.81 -0.86 2.85
C SER A 73 -6.33 -0.73 2.52
N PHE A 74 -5.95 -0.76 1.23
CA PHE A 74 -4.58 -0.57 0.80
C PHE A 74 -4.05 0.82 1.16
N VAL A 75 -4.80 1.88 0.85
CA VAL A 75 -4.41 3.27 1.18
C VAL A 75 -4.30 3.46 2.69
N TYR A 76 -5.27 2.95 3.44
CA TYR A 76 -5.29 3.03 4.89
C TYR A 76 -4.08 2.33 5.52
N SER A 77 -3.84 1.07 5.18
CA SER A 77 -2.74 0.30 5.75
C SER A 77 -1.37 0.84 5.34
N THR A 78 -1.22 1.33 4.10
CA THR A 78 0.00 2.01 3.66
C THR A 78 0.25 3.29 4.48
N THR A 79 -0.80 4.09 4.69
CA THR A 79 -0.71 5.33 5.47
C THR A 79 -0.36 5.05 6.93
N GLN A 80 -0.94 4.01 7.53
CA GLN A 80 -0.61 3.58 8.89
C GLN A 80 0.85 3.18 9.02
N ALA A 81 1.37 2.34 8.12
CA ALA A 81 2.78 1.92 8.14
C ALA A 81 3.74 3.12 8.03
N VAL A 82 3.45 4.08 7.14
CA VAL A 82 4.24 5.31 7.01
C VAL A 82 4.17 6.16 8.28
N SER A 83 2.98 6.31 8.86
CA SER A 83 2.76 7.07 10.10
C SER A 83 3.52 6.48 11.28
N THR A 84 3.42 5.16 11.49
CA THR A 84 4.16 4.43 12.53
C THR A 84 5.67 4.60 12.36
N GLY A 85 6.17 4.51 11.12
CA GLY A 85 7.58 4.72 10.88
C GLY A 85 8.03 6.14 11.20
N ARG A 86 7.28 7.17 10.81
CA ARG A 86 7.57 8.57 11.18
C ARG A 86 7.57 8.78 12.69
N ALA A 87 6.66 8.13 13.42
CA ALA A 87 6.62 8.20 14.88
C ALA A 87 7.87 7.60 15.51
N ILE A 88 8.34 6.45 15.02
CA ILE A 88 9.58 5.81 15.48
C ILE A 88 10.80 6.70 15.20
N LEU A 89 10.86 7.35 14.03
CA LEU A 89 11.93 8.29 13.72
C LEU A 89 11.94 9.47 14.69
N ALA A 90 10.78 10.07 14.98
CA ALA A 90 10.68 11.13 15.96
C ALA A 90 11.08 10.67 17.37
N LEU A 91 10.70 9.44 17.77
CA LEU A 91 11.13 8.86 19.06
C LEU A 91 12.64 8.64 19.11
N SER A 92 13.26 8.24 18.00
CA SER A 92 14.73 8.07 17.90
C SER A 92 15.49 9.39 18.00
N ASP A 93 14.89 10.50 17.56
CA ASP A 93 15.48 11.83 17.72
C ASP A 93 15.41 12.32 19.20
N VAL A 94 14.45 11.81 19.98
CA VAL A 94 14.22 12.21 21.37
C VAL A 94 14.98 11.32 22.37
N HIS A 95 15.12 10.02 22.08
CA HIS A 95 15.75 9.06 22.98
C HIS A 95 17.17 8.73 22.50
N ARG A 96 18.16 9.10 23.32
CA ARG A 96 19.57 8.81 23.04
C ARG A 96 19.82 7.29 22.91
N PRO A 97 20.53 6.84 21.86
CA PRO A 97 20.92 5.43 21.72
C PRO A 97 21.73 4.96 22.93
N GLY A 98 21.49 3.75 23.42
CA GLY A 98 22.22 3.15 24.55
C GLY A 98 21.62 3.37 25.95
N THR A 99 20.46 4.03 26.05
CA THR A 99 19.69 4.12 27.31
C THR A 99 18.73 2.94 27.47
N ALA A 100 18.44 2.52 28.72
CA ALA A 100 17.50 1.41 28.96
C ALA A 100 16.09 1.68 28.38
N GLN A 101 15.66 2.94 28.39
CA GLN A 101 14.40 3.39 27.77
C GLN A 101 14.39 3.21 26.24
N PHE A 102 15.53 3.38 25.56
CA PHE A 102 15.63 3.16 24.11
C PHE A 102 15.29 1.71 23.77
N SER A 103 15.92 0.74 24.44
CA SER A 103 15.70 -0.68 24.15
C SER A 103 14.29 -1.15 24.53
N GLN A 104 13.74 -0.64 25.63
CA GLN A 104 12.42 -1.04 26.13
C GLN A 104 11.26 -0.46 25.32
N ILE A 105 11.40 0.75 24.77
CA ILE A 105 10.32 1.45 24.05
C ILE A 105 10.49 1.28 22.54
N LEU A 106 11.71 1.43 22.02
CA LEU A 106 11.94 1.51 20.58
C LEU A 106 11.98 0.13 19.93
N LEU A 107 12.61 -0.88 20.54
CA LEU A 107 12.73 -2.22 19.92
C LEU A 107 11.37 -2.90 19.66
N PRO A 108 10.39 -2.91 20.59
CA PRO A 108 9.08 -3.50 20.31
C PRO A 108 8.31 -2.76 19.22
N GLN A 109 8.38 -1.43 19.21
CA GLN A 109 7.77 -0.63 18.14
C GLN A 109 8.47 -0.87 16.80
N PHE A 110 9.79 -1.06 16.82
CA PHE A 110 10.55 -1.39 15.63
C PHE A 110 10.19 -2.76 15.09
N ALA A 111 10.04 -3.78 15.94
CA ALA A 111 9.54 -5.10 15.52
C ALA A 111 8.14 -5.02 14.88
N THR A 112 7.27 -4.18 15.45
CA THR A 112 5.92 -3.93 14.89
C THR A 112 6.01 -3.27 13.52
N LEU A 113 6.89 -2.27 13.35
CA LEU A 113 7.13 -1.61 12.08
C LEU A 113 7.68 -2.58 11.04
N VAL A 114 8.68 -3.40 11.38
CA VAL A 114 9.24 -4.40 10.47
C VAL A 114 8.15 -5.37 10.02
N SER A 115 7.30 -5.85 10.94
CA SER A 115 6.16 -6.70 10.59
C SER A 115 5.17 -6.00 9.64
N GLN A 116 4.88 -4.71 9.86
CA GLN A 116 4.00 -3.93 8.99
C GLN A 116 4.62 -3.70 7.60
N ILE A 117 5.92 -3.41 7.54
CA ILE A 117 6.67 -3.23 6.29
C ILE A 117 6.75 -4.55 5.52
N LYS A 118 6.94 -5.69 6.20
CA LYS A 118 6.92 -7.01 5.56
C LYS A 118 5.56 -7.32 4.93
N ALA A 119 4.47 -6.89 5.57
CA ALA A 119 3.12 -7.00 5.00
C ALA A 119 2.86 -6.00 3.85
N ILE A 120 3.46 -4.81 3.90
CA ILE A 120 3.28 -3.74 2.90
C ILE A 120 4.63 -3.12 2.51
N PRO A 121 5.43 -3.81 1.67
CA PRO A 121 6.78 -3.35 1.32
C PRO A 121 6.78 -1.98 0.63
N TYR A 122 5.72 -1.67 -0.11
CA TYR A 122 5.58 -0.41 -0.84
C TYR A 122 5.50 0.82 0.07
N ALA A 123 5.17 0.67 1.36
CA ALA A 123 5.14 1.77 2.31
C ALA A 123 6.50 2.47 2.46
N LEU A 124 7.60 1.75 2.21
CA LEU A 124 8.97 2.28 2.25
C LEU A 124 9.18 3.46 1.29
N TYR A 125 8.54 3.43 0.11
CA TYR A 125 8.65 4.50 -0.89
C TYR A 125 7.95 5.80 -0.46
N PHE A 126 7.04 5.75 0.52
CA PHE A 126 6.23 6.88 0.95
C PHE A 126 6.68 7.50 2.27
N SER A 127 7.86 7.12 2.80
CA SER A 127 8.24 7.44 4.18
C SER A 127 8.32 8.96 4.45
N THR A 128 9.05 9.75 3.67
CA THR A 128 9.15 11.23 3.82
C THR A 128 9.74 11.90 2.56
N VAL A 129 9.40 13.18 2.36
CA VAL A 129 9.96 14.03 1.27
C VAL A 129 11.40 14.46 1.57
N ARG A 130 11.75 14.64 2.86
CA ARG A 130 13.11 14.97 3.29
C ARG A 130 13.96 13.70 3.33
N GLU A 131 14.97 13.64 2.48
CA GLU A 131 15.90 12.51 2.33
C GLU A 131 16.47 12.05 3.69
N GLU A 132 16.98 13.00 4.48
CA GLU A 132 17.54 12.78 5.82
C GLU A 132 16.57 12.21 6.87
N ARG A 133 15.26 12.19 6.58
CA ARG A 133 14.22 11.63 7.46
C ARG A 133 13.53 10.44 6.84
N ARG A 134 14.09 9.84 5.78
CA ARG A 134 13.54 8.61 5.22
C ARG A 134 13.82 7.46 6.17
N LEU A 135 12.84 6.58 6.31
CA LEU A 135 12.93 5.45 7.25
C LEU A 135 14.18 4.60 7.03
N PRO A 136 14.46 4.12 5.80
CA PRO A 136 15.66 3.30 5.56
C PRO A 136 16.97 4.01 5.92
N GLN A 137 17.11 5.28 5.52
CA GLN A 137 18.33 6.05 5.74
C GLN A 137 18.54 6.40 7.22
N LYS A 138 17.49 6.80 7.94
CA LYS A 138 17.56 7.04 9.39
C LYS A 138 17.86 5.77 10.17
N LEU A 139 17.39 4.60 9.73
CA LEU A 139 17.71 3.33 10.36
C LEU A 139 19.19 2.97 10.18
N ALA A 140 19.76 3.23 9.00
CA ALA A 140 21.20 3.09 8.78
C ALA A 140 22.00 4.03 9.69
N GLN A 141 21.59 5.28 9.82
CA GLN A 141 22.23 6.26 10.73
C GLN A 141 22.11 5.84 12.20
N LEU A 142 20.93 5.36 12.62
CA LEU A 142 20.70 4.89 13.99
C LEU A 142 21.60 3.70 14.32
N ARG A 143 21.74 2.77 13.37
CA ARG A 143 22.59 1.59 13.51
C ARG A 143 24.08 1.93 13.56
N ALA A 144 24.51 2.94 12.81
CA ALA A 144 25.89 3.43 12.80
C ALA A 144 26.25 4.30 14.02
N HIS A 145 25.29 4.58 14.91
CA HIS A 145 25.50 5.53 16.00
C HIS A 145 26.52 5.01 17.04
N PRO A 146 27.54 5.81 17.42
CA PRO A 146 28.65 5.36 18.27
C PRO A 146 28.24 5.05 19.73
N GLU A 147 27.14 5.63 20.20
CA GLU A 147 26.61 5.39 21.55
C GLU A 147 25.74 4.11 21.67
N MET A 148 25.57 3.33 20.59
CA MET A 148 24.70 2.15 20.59
C MET A 148 25.38 0.95 21.27
N SER A 149 24.73 0.37 22.27
CA SER A 149 25.28 -0.79 22.99
C SER A 149 25.42 -2.00 22.06
N ALA A 150 26.40 -2.86 22.33
CA ALA A 150 26.62 -4.08 21.53
C ALA A 150 25.40 -5.02 21.55
N GLN A 151 24.61 -5.02 22.63
CA GLN A 151 23.40 -5.84 22.73
C GLN A 151 22.24 -5.24 21.92
N ASP A 152 22.04 -3.92 22.00
CA ASP A 152 20.99 -3.25 21.23
C ASP A 152 21.25 -3.32 19.73
N ARG A 153 22.53 -3.22 19.32
CA ARG A 153 22.94 -3.43 17.93
C ARG A 153 22.57 -4.81 17.42
N ARG A 154 22.86 -5.87 18.20
CA ARG A 154 22.48 -7.24 17.84
C ARG A 154 20.97 -7.41 17.74
N ASN A 155 20.21 -6.87 18.69
CA ASN A 155 18.76 -6.96 18.67
C ASN A 155 18.16 -6.23 17.46
N LEU A 156 18.68 -5.04 17.14
CA LEU A 156 18.29 -4.28 15.97
C LEU A 156 18.62 -5.05 14.68
N ASP A 157 19.81 -5.65 14.57
CA ASP A 157 20.23 -6.44 13.41
C ASP A 157 19.34 -7.65 13.16
N ILE A 158 18.87 -8.32 14.22
CA ILE A 158 17.90 -9.42 14.11
C ILE A 158 16.61 -8.91 13.46
N LEU A 159 16.10 -7.76 13.89
CA LEU A 159 14.87 -7.17 13.35
C LEU A 159 15.07 -6.63 11.92
N LEU A 160 16.23 -6.04 11.62
CA LEU A 160 16.51 -5.48 10.30
C LEU A 160 16.62 -6.55 9.21
N ARG A 161 17.03 -7.78 9.56
CA ARG A 161 17.08 -8.90 8.59
C ARG A 161 15.70 -9.35 8.13
N GLU A 162 14.67 -9.10 8.91
CA GLU A 162 13.28 -9.42 8.53
C GLU A 162 12.70 -8.40 7.53
N LEU A 163 13.44 -7.33 7.20
CA LEU A 163 13.01 -6.38 6.18
C LEU A 163 13.09 -7.00 4.77
N PRO A 164 12.15 -6.62 3.88
CA PRO A 164 12.06 -7.19 2.54
C PRO A 164 13.34 -6.92 1.74
N GLY A 165 14.00 -7.97 1.26
CA GLY A 165 15.24 -7.89 0.49
C GLY A 165 16.53 -8.08 1.30
N LEU A 166 16.44 -8.17 2.64
CA LEU A 166 17.60 -8.32 3.54
C LEU A 166 17.67 -9.69 4.23
N GLU A 167 16.68 -10.55 4.01
CA GLU A 167 16.47 -11.83 4.72
C GLU A 167 17.60 -12.84 4.54
N HIS A 168 18.29 -12.82 3.38
CA HIS A 168 19.28 -13.81 3.00
C HIS A 168 20.71 -13.25 2.98
N VAL A 169 20.91 -12.02 3.46
CA VAL A 169 22.20 -11.34 3.33
C VAL A 169 23.19 -11.89 4.38
N PRO A 170 24.39 -12.35 3.96
CA PRO A 170 25.45 -12.81 4.85
C PRO A 170 25.90 -11.72 5.85
N GLN A 171 26.32 -12.12 7.07
CA GLN A 171 26.65 -11.13 8.13
C GLN A 171 27.80 -10.19 7.74
N ASP A 172 28.76 -10.69 6.96
CA ASP A 172 29.94 -10.01 6.45
C ASP A 172 29.61 -8.94 5.40
N GLN A 173 28.50 -9.09 4.68
CA GLN A 173 28.05 -8.19 3.62
C GLN A 173 26.83 -7.36 4.03
N PHE A 174 26.26 -7.62 5.21
CA PHE A 174 25.03 -6.99 5.67
C PHE A 174 25.16 -5.47 5.76
N ASP A 175 26.30 -4.97 6.22
CA ASP A 175 26.51 -3.53 6.41
C ASP A 175 26.44 -2.77 5.07
N GLU A 176 27.17 -3.25 4.07
CA GLU A 176 27.21 -2.66 2.73
C GLU A 176 25.87 -2.82 2.01
N THR A 177 25.29 -4.02 2.06
CA THR A 177 23.99 -4.32 1.42
C THR A 177 22.85 -3.52 2.07
N PHE A 178 22.91 -3.28 3.38
CA PHE A 178 21.90 -2.50 4.10
C PHE A 178 21.94 -1.02 3.71
N GLU A 179 23.13 -0.44 3.55
CA GLU A 179 23.27 0.92 3.05
C GLU A 179 22.79 1.07 1.61
N GLU A 180 23.10 0.10 0.75
CA GLU A 180 22.62 0.09 -0.64
C GLU A 180 21.09 -0.09 -0.70
N TRP A 181 20.54 -1.02 0.08
CA TRP A 181 19.10 -1.21 0.25
C TRP A 181 18.41 0.08 0.70
N ALA A 182 18.99 0.80 1.66
CA ALA A 182 18.43 2.06 2.15
C ALA A 182 18.42 3.17 1.09
N LYS A 183 19.37 3.17 0.15
CA LYS A 183 19.41 4.10 -0.99
C LYS A 183 18.37 3.73 -2.06
N GLY A 184 18.09 2.44 -2.25
CA GLY A 184 17.18 1.92 -3.27
C GLY A 184 15.72 2.37 -3.17
N TYR A 185 15.26 2.83 -2.00
CA TYR A 185 13.88 3.35 -1.80
C TYR A 185 13.76 4.86 -2.04
N THR A 186 14.64 5.42 -2.86
CA THR A 186 14.64 6.83 -3.24
C THR A 186 13.84 7.03 -4.53
N LEU A 187 12.72 7.78 -4.45
CA LEU A 187 11.89 8.12 -5.62
C LEU A 187 12.52 9.18 -6.55
N ARG A 188 13.72 9.68 -6.25
CA ARG A 188 14.49 10.53 -7.17
C ARG A 188 15.55 9.66 -7.85
N PRO A 189 15.52 9.49 -9.19
CA PRO A 189 16.72 9.03 -9.87
C PRO A 189 17.82 10.06 -9.62
N GLU A 190 19.04 9.60 -9.35
CA GLU A 190 20.18 10.50 -9.34
C GLU A 190 20.21 11.22 -10.70
N GLU A 191 20.04 12.54 -10.69
CA GLU A 191 20.21 13.35 -11.87
C GLU A 191 21.68 13.20 -12.28
N GLY A 192 21.90 12.46 -13.36
CA GLY A 192 23.21 12.31 -14.00
C GLY A 192 23.68 13.58 -14.68
#